data_AF-A0A0L6JNH0-F1
#
_entry.id   AF-A0A0L6JNH0-F1
#
_cell.length_a   1.000
_cell.length_b   1.000
_cell.length_c   1.000
_cell.angle_alpha   90.00
_cell.angle_beta   90.00
_cell.angle_gamma   90.00
#
_symmetry.space_group_name_H-M   'P 1'
#
loop_
_entity.id
_entity.type
_entity.pdbx_description
1 polymer ?
#
loop_
_entity_poly.entity_id
_entity_poly.type
_entity_poly.pdbx_seq_one_letter_code
_entity_poly.pdbx_strand_id
1 'polypeptide(L)' 'MNIIVDKNRCPQNHPCPAVKVCPVNAIDQNVYNAPTIDQEKCIKCRKCVMFCPMGAIQAK' A
#
# COMPACT_ATOMS: atom_id res chain seq x y z
N MET A 1 -7.41 13.56 -1.85
CA MET A 1 -6.98 12.36 -1.11
C MET A 1 -6.63 11.24 -2.05
N ASN A 2 -5.33 10.98 -2.18
CA ASN A 2 -4.70 9.86 -2.82
C ASN A 2 -4.09 8.97 -1.73
N ILE A 3 -3.96 7.67 -2.04
CA ILE A 3 -3.27 6.76 -1.13
C ILE A 3 -1.82 6.67 -1.61
N ILE A 4 -0.88 6.98 -0.73
CA ILE A 4 0.56 7.00 -1.01
C ILE A 4 1.31 6.07 -0.05
N VAL A 5 2.51 5.68 -0.46
CA VAL A 5 3.40 4.81 0.33
C VAL A 5 4.64 5.60 0.74
N ASP A 6 4.85 5.75 2.03
CA ASP A 6 6.03 6.38 2.62
C ASP A 6 7.15 5.34 2.77
N LYS A 7 8.17 5.46 1.92
CA LYS A 7 9.33 4.55 1.90
C LYS A 7 10.16 4.62 3.18
N ASN A 8 10.11 5.72 3.94
CA ASN A 8 10.85 5.83 5.21
C ASN A 8 10.22 5.02 6.33
N ARG A 9 8.92 4.70 6.20
CA ARG A 9 8.18 3.88 7.16
C ARG A 9 7.99 2.43 6.70
N CYS A 10 8.26 2.15 5.42
CA CYS A 10 8.21 0.80 4.89
C CYS A 10 9.53 0.07 5.15
N PRO A 11 9.55 -1.07 5.85
CA PRO A 11 10.79 -1.79 6.17
C PRO A 11 11.38 -2.55 4.97
N GLN A 12 10.62 -2.71 3.88
CA GLN A 12 11.07 -3.32 2.62
C GLN A 12 11.76 -4.70 2.76
N ASN A 13 11.26 -5.53 3.67
CA ASN A 13 11.89 -6.81 4.05
C ASN A 13 10.93 -8.00 4.03
N HIS A 14 9.71 -7.83 3.51
CA HIS A 14 8.69 -8.88 3.48
C HIS A 14 7.71 -8.67 2.31
N PRO A 15 6.96 -9.72 1.90
CA PRO A 15 5.81 -9.56 1.02
C PRO A 15 4.75 -8.68 1.70
N CYS A 16 4.43 -7.54 1.10
CA CYS A 16 3.54 -6.55 1.64
C CYS A 16 2.15 -7.17 1.83
N PRO A 17 1.66 -7.29 3.07
CA PRO A 17 0.44 -8.01 3.33
C PRO A 17 -0.79 -7.18 2.92
N ALA A 18 -0.64 -5.86 2.73
CA ALA A 18 -1.68 -4.98 2.20
C ALA A 18 -2.01 -5.23 0.72
N VAL A 19 -1.13 -5.89 -0.05
CA VAL A 19 -1.38 -6.24 -1.46
C VAL A 19 -2.65 -7.10 -1.58
N LYS A 20 -2.77 -8.15 -0.75
CA LYS A 20 -3.92 -9.07 -0.76
C LYS A 20 -5.22 -8.45 -0.25
N VAL A 21 -5.13 -7.31 0.42
CA VAL A 21 -6.28 -6.62 1.04
C VAL A 21 -6.97 -5.68 0.04
N CYS A 22 -6.30 -5.32 -1.05
CA CYS A 22 -6.87 -4.43 -2.06
C CYS A 22 -7.98 -5.14 -2.86
N PRO A 23 -9.25 -4.69 -2.78
CA PRO A 23 -10.34 -5.37 -3.48
C PRO A 23 -10.32 -5.20 -5.00
N VAL A 24 -9.51 -4.26 -5.50
CA VAL A 24 -9.42 -3.87 -6.92
C VAL A 24 -8.02 -4.10 -7.49
N ASN A 25 -7.14 -4.81 -6.76
CA ASN A 25 -5.77 -5.11 -7.18
C ASN A 25 -4.99 -3.86 -7.65
N ALA A 26 -5.18 -2.73 -6.96
CA ALA A 26 -4.48 -1.48 -7.24
C ALA A 26 -3.11 -1.37 -6.56
N ILE A 27 -2.69 -2.40 -5.81
CA ILE A 27 -1.42 -2.40 -5.06
C ILE A 27 -0.54 -3.51 -5.62
N ASP A 28 0.66 -3.16 -6.03
CA ASP A 28 1.68 -4.08 -6.52
C ASP A 28 2.95 -3.98 -5.68
N GLN A 29 3.74 -5.04 -5.64
CA GLN A 29 5.01 -5.04 -4.93
C GLN A 29 6.06 -5.84 -5.71
N ASN A 30 7.23 -5.23 -5.90
CA ASN A 30 8.38 -5.92 -6.46
C ASN A 30 9.21 -6.60 -5.34
N VAL A 31 9.05 -7.92 -5.20
CA VAL A 31 9.71 -8.77 -4.20
C VAL A 31 9.47 -8.23 -2.79
N TYR A 32 10.43 -7.53 -2.19
CA TYR A 32 10.32 -6.96 -0.84
C TYR A 32 10.35 -5.44 -0.82
N ASN A 33 10.39 -4.76 -1.97
CA ASN A 33 10.39 -3.30 -2.02
C ASN A 33 9.08 -2.69 -1.48
N ALA A 34 9.07 -1.39 -1.26
CA ALA A 34 7.84 -0.69 -0.90
C ALA A 34 6.79 -0.87 -2.01
N PRO A 35 5.52 -1.19 -1.67
CA PRO A 35 4.49 -1.38 -2.67
C PRO A 35 4.20 -0.08 -3.42
N THR A 36 3.76 -0.21 -4.67
CA THR A 36 3.26 0.90 -5.49
C THR A 36 1.73 0.84 -5.54
N ILE A 37 1.10 2.01 -5.71
CA ILE A 37 -0.36 2.11 -5.78
C ILE A 37 -0.75 2.76 -7.10
N ASP A 38 -1.42 1.98 -7.94
CA ASP A 38 -2.08 2.43 -9.16
C ASP A 38 -3.25 3.34 -8.80
N GLN A 39 -3.09 4.64 -9.04
CA GLN A 39 -4.10 5.65 -8.69
C GLN A 39 -5.32 5.60 -9.60
N GLU A 40 -5.21 5.03 -10.80
CA GLU A 40 -6.33 4.90 -11.74
C GLU A 40 -7.29 3.80 -11.28
N LYS A 41 -6.74 2.71 -10.71
CA LYS A 41 -7.55 1.63 -10.12
C LYS A 41 -7.98 1.89 -8.68
N CYS A 42 -7.30 2.78 -7.96
CA CYS A 42 -7.55 3.00 -6.54
C CYS A 42 -8.91 3.64 -6.27
N ILE A 43 -9.85 2.84 -5.74
CA ILE A 43 -11.18 3.33 -5.30
C ILE A 43 -11.18 4.05 -3.93
N LYS A 44 -9.99 4.35 -3.38
CA LYS A 44 -9.83 5.11 -2.11
C LYS A 44 -10.56 4.51 -0.90
N CYS A 45 -10.72 3.18 -0.86
CA CYS A 45 -11.41 2.47 0.23
C CYS A 45 -10.65 2.42 1.57
N ARG A 46 -9.37 2.86 1.60
CA ARG A 46 -8.50 2.96 2.79
C ARG A 46 -8.20 1.65 3.55
N LYS A 47 -8.61 0.48 3.04
CA LYS A 47 -8.32 -0.82 3.68
C LYS A 47 -6.81 -1.05 3.88
N CYS A 48 -5.99 -0.74 2.88
CA CYS A 48 -4.53 -0.87 2.96
C CYS A 48 -3.88 0.06 4.01
N VAL A 49 -4.45 1.25 4.22
CA VAL A 49 -4.01 2.21 5.25
C VAL A 49 -4.23 1.61 6.64
N MET A 50 -5.43 1.07 6.90
CA MET A 50 -5.76 0.44 8.18
C MET A 50 -4.98 -0.85 8.42
N PHE A 51 -4.60 -1.55 7.35
CA PHE A 51 -3.93 -2.83 7.43
C PHE A 51 -2.42 -2.71 7.69
N CYS A 52 -1.76 -1.63 7.28
CA CYS A 52 -0.31 -1.48 7.42
C CYS A 52 0.07 -1.09 8.85
N PRO A 53 0.68 -1.98 9.66
CA PRO A 53 0.99 -1.69 11.06
C PRO A 53 2.07 -0.62 11.20
N MET A 54 2.94 -0.48 10.19
CA MET A 54 4.00 0.52 10.16
C MET A 54 3.49 1.94 9.85
N GLY A 55 2.21 2.09 9.47
CA GLY A 55 1.67 3.38 9.00
C GLY A 55 2.41 3.90 7.77
N ALA A 56 2.97 3.01 6.95
CA ALA A 56 3.69 3.35 5.72
C ALA A 56 2.73 3.74 4.60
N ILE A 57 1.52 3.17 4.58
CA ILE A 57 0.48 3.51 3.61
C ILE A 57 -0.42 4.58 4.22
N GLN A 58 -0.52 5.76 3.60
CA GLN A 58 -1.23 6.93 4.14
C GLN A 58 -2.18 7.51 3.10
N ALA A 59 -3.32 8.07 3.54
CA ALA A 59 -4.20 8.87 2.70
C ALA A 59 -3.82 10.35 2.83
N LYS A 60 -3.33 10.97 1.76
CA LYS A 60 -3.01 12.41 1.68
C LYS A 60 -3.83 13.09 0.59
#